data_AF-A0A6J5TCK1-F1
#
_entry.id   AF-A0A6J5TCK1-F1
#
_cell.length_a   1.000
_cell.length_b   1.000
_cell.length_c   1.000
_cell.angle_alpha   90.00
_cell.angle_beta   90.00
_cell.angle_gamma   90.00
#
_symmetry.space_group_name_H-M   'P 1'
#
loop_
_entity.id
_entity.type
_entity.pdbx_description
1 polymer ?
#
loop_
_entity_poly.entity_id
_entity_poly.type
_entity_poly.pdbx_seq_one_letter_code
_entity_poly.pdbx_strand_id
1 'polypeptide(L)'
;MSFLPPELIFDILSRLPPKDLMRFLCVSKSWYALIHDQIFIKAHLQRSIETNSAPLTILLRKFSPECPPSHFFSLSFSDNETIGTAVKTEQPLKCPDEYTDILLDYSVHGLVWIHNDDESDMALWNPSIQKFKKIHVPNFEPDASSSSGSEMEQRRKPRDTCYGFGYDSVHDDYKLVRILEFANEGKIVGSQVHIYSLTSNSWKRIQDMPWNSFGIHHDYLMFCDGALSCLVYNRFCTNEVIILTLSLASEEYSQFPIPVHHLNINESRLSLEVLGGFLCLVTFLETRHDVWIMKQYGDAESWTLLYSIEGGDLPWLIDFMCEPLVCSRNGEMVLLSDNNTTFFWYDLKEKSFKRVKFHGRPYLYEMTVVCWGSLCLLDGDPVIAEPETERQQKVPTTSTKRKSSSSEDEETYDDWY
;
A
#
# COMPACT_ATOMS: atom_id res chain seq x y z
N MET A 1 16.15 44.37 3.66
CA MET A 1 15.08 43.36 3.52
C MET A 1 14.90 42.73 4.87
N SER A 2 13.71 42.84 5.48
CA SER A 2 13.41 42.17 6.74
C SER A 2 13.34 40.66 6.49
N PHE A 3 14.27 39.91 7.07
CA PHE A 3 14.23 38.45 7.04
C PHE A 3 13.07 37.98 7.93
N LEU A 4 12.20 37.14 7.37
CA LEU A 4 11.22 36.39 8.17
C LEU A 4 11.98 35.50 9.16
N PRO A 5 11.59 35.48 10.45
CA PRO A 5 12.13 34.55 11.43
C PRO A 5 12.05 33.08 10.95
N PRO A 6 13.05 32.24 11.22
CA PRO A 6 13.05 30.82 10.84
C PRO A 6 11.80 30.06 11.31
N GLU A 7 11.27 30.40 12.48
CA GLU A 7 10.09 29.79 13.07
C GLU A 7 8.82 30.08 12.25
N LEU A 8 8.71 31.30 11.70
CA LEU A 8 7.61 31.64 10.80
C LEU A 8 7.74 30.94 9.45
N ILE A 9 8.96 30.78 8.94
CA ILE A 9 9.20 29.99 7.71
C ILE A 9 8.79 28.54 7.94
N PHE A 10 9.18 27.94 9.07
CA PHE A 10 8.77 26.59 9.46
C PHE A 10 7.25 26.46 9.49
N ASP A 11 6.55 27.35 10.19
CA ASP A 11 5.10 27.32 10.29
C ASP A 11 4.41 27.49 8.93
N ILE A 12 4.87 28.43 8.09
CA ILE A 12 4.32 28.66 6.75
C ILE A 12 4.51 27.42 5.87
N LEU A 13 5.73 26.89 5.79
CA LEU A 13 6.03 25.73 4.94
C LEU A 13 5.31 24.48 5.43
N SER A 14 5.17 24.29 6.76
CA SER A 14 4.48 23.12 7.33
C SER A 14 3.00 23.02 6.92
N ARG A 15 2.39 24.12 6.45
CA ARG A 15 0.99 24.17 6.00
C ARG A 15 0.82 23.89 4.50
N LEU A 16 1.91 23.81 3.74
CA LEU A 16 1.84 23.67 2.30
C LEU A 16 1.69 22.20 1.89
N PRO A 17 1.00 21.92 0.76
CA PRO A 17 0.97 20.59 0.18
C PRO A 17 2.38 20.07 -0.15
N PRO A 18 2.64 18.75 -0.04
CA PRO A 18 3.94 18.15 -0.38
C PRO A 18 4.44 18.53 -1.78
N LYS A 19 3.54 18.58 -2.78
CA LYS A 19 3.88 18.95 -4.15
C LYS A 19 4.46 20.36 -4.27
N ASP A 20 3.95 21.31 -3.49
CA ASP A 20 4.48 22.68 -3.48
C ASP A 20 5.82 22.74 -2.74
N LEU A 21 5.97 21.99 -1.65
CA LEU A 21 7.24 21.85 -0.93
C LEU A 21 8.34 21.26 -1.82
N MET A 22 8.02 20.27 -2.65
CA MET A 22 8.95 19.72 -3.64
C MET A 22 9.43 20.79 -4.64
N ARG A 23 8.53 21.67 -5.10
CA ARG A 23 8.90 22.80 -5.98
C ARG A 23 9.76 23.82 -5.23
N PHE A 24 9.56 23.97 -3.93
CA PHE A 24 10.25 24.95 -3.09
C PHE A 24 11.66 24.53 -2.68
N LEU A 25 12.03 23.27 -2.91
CA LEU A 25 13.40 22.77 -2.75
C LEU A 25 14.43 23.58 -3.56
N CYS A 26 14.04 24.19 -4.69
CA CYS A 26 14.94 24.98 -5.54
C CYS A 26 15.04 26.46 -5.15
N VAL A 27 14.24 26.94 -4.19
CA VAL A 27 14.17 28.37 -3.82
C VAL A 27 15.46 28.84 -3.13
N SER A 28 15.96 28.08 -2.17
CA SER A 28 17.21 28.39 -1.46
C SER A 28 17.80 27.15 -0.77
N LYS A 29 19.10 27.17 -0.47
CA LYS A 29 19.76 26.12 0.32
C LYS A 29 19.17 25.96 1.72
N SER A 30 18.73 27.06 2.34
CA SER A 30 18.12 27.03 3.67
C SER A 30 16.76 26.34 3.65
N TRP A 31 15.95 26.58 2.62
CA TRP A 31 14.64 25.93 2.45
C TRP A 31 14.82 24.46 2.10
N TYR A 32 15.77 24.14 1.23
CA TYR A 32 16.15 22.76 0.93
C TYR A 32 16.52 22.00 2.21
N ALA A 33 17.42 22.55 3.04
CA ALA A 33 17.85 21.92 4.28
C ALA A 33 16.70 21.76 5.29
N LEU A 34 15.83 22.76 5.41
CA LEU A 34 14.67 22.71 6.30
C LEU A 34 13.65 21.64 5.86
N ILE A 35 13.34 21.54 4.58
CA ILE A 35 12.35 20.57 4.07
C ILE A 35 12.88 19.13 4.16
N HIS A 36 14.20 18.93 4.05
CA HIS A 36 14.85 17.63 4.22
C HIS A 36 15.10 17.24 5.67
N ASP A 37 14.82 18.13 6.63
CA ASP A 37 14.99 17.84 8.04
C ASP A 37 13.88 16.88 8.54
N GLN A 38 14.29 15.85 9.27
CA GLN A 38 13.35 14.82 9.75
C GLN A 38 12.33 15.37 10.76
N ILE A 39 12.69 16.40 11.54
CA ILE A 39 11.75 17.05 12.46
C ILE A 39 10.69 17.81 11.66
N PHE A 40 11.09 18.48 10.57
CA PHE A 40 10.14 19.15 9.69
C PHE A 40 9.18 18.16 9.01
N ILE A 41 9.70 17.05 8.46
CA ILE A 41 8.87 16.02 7.80
C ILE A 41 7.84 15.45 8.78
N LYS A 42 8.25 15.13 10.01
CA LYS A 42 7.34 14.63 11.06
C LYS A 42 6.30 15.66 11.46
N ALA A 43 6.72 16.91 11.71
CA ALA A 43 5.80 17.98 12.08
C ALA A 43 4.79 18.29 10.96
N HIS A 44 5.22 18.23 9.70
CA HIS A 44 4.36 18.37 8.52
C HIS A 44 3.30 17.25 8.47
N LEU A 45 3.74 16.00 8.62
CA LEU A 45 2.84 14.84 8.66
C LEU A 45 1.85 14.93 9.83
N GLN A 46 2.34 15.19 11.04
CA GLN A 46 1.51 15.28 12.25
C GLN A 46 0.45 16.37 12.11
N ARG A 47 0.84 17.57 11.66
CA ARG A 47 -0.11 18.65 11.38
C ARG A 47 -1.18 18.20 10.38
N SER A 48 -0.77 17.49 9.33
CA SER A 48 -1.69 17.03 8.29
C SER A 48 -2.73 16.04 8.83
N ILE A 49 -2.31 15.13 9.72
CA ILE A 49 -3.18 14.20 10.44
C ILE A 49 -4.14 14.96 11.35
N GLU A 50 -3.62 15.84 12.21
CA GLU A 50 -4.42 16.59 13.21
C GLU A 50 -5.45 17.52 12.58
N THR A 51 -5.10 18.16 11.47
CA THR A 51 -5.96 19.13 10.79
C THR A 51 -6.80 18.53 9.66
N ASN A 52 -6.61 17.24 9.36
CA ASN A 52 -7.21 16.57 8.21
C ASN A 52 -7.10 17.44 6.93
N SER A 53 -5.89 17.91 6.66
CA SER A 53 -5.60 18.89 5.61
C SER A 53 -4.71 18.34 4.49
N ALA A 54 -4.30 17.08 4.58
CA ALA A 54 -3.53 16.45 3.51
C ALA A 54 -4.35 16.46 2.22
N PRO A 55 -3.74 16.79 1.07
CA PRO A 55 -4.39 16.51 -0.20
C PRO A 55 -4.55 14.99 -0.30
N LEU A 56 -5.78 14.54 -0.46
CA LEU A 56 -6.11 13.14 -0.61
C LEU A 56 -6.02 12.76 -2.08
N THR A 57 -5.38 11.63 -2.36
CA THR A 57 -5.26 11.07 -3.71
C THR A 57 -5.81 9.66 -3.71
N ILE A 58 -6.73 9.36 -4.62
CA ILE A 58 -7.17 7.99 -4.87
C ILE A 58 -6.29 7.44 -5.99
N LEU A 59 -5.56 6.37 -5.71
CA LEU A 59 -4.81 5.61 -6.70
C LEU A 59 -5.68 4.49 -7.24
N LEU A 60 -5.76 4.40 -8.56
CA LEU A 60 -6.47 3.35 -9.27
C LEU A 60 -5.49 2.51 -10.06
N ARG A 61 -5.61 1.19 -9.94
CA ARG A 61 -4.94 0.22 -10.81
C ARG A 61 -5.87 -0.21 -11.94
N LYS A 62 -5.50 0.09 -13.19
CA LYS A 62 -6.17 -0.48 -14.36
C LYS A 62 -5.52 -1.80 -14.75
N PHE A 63 -6.25 -2.90 -14.60
CA PHE A 63 -5.91 -4.17 -15.25
C PHE A 63 -6.40 -4.16 -16.69
N SER A 64 -5.57 -4.66 -17.61
CA SER A 64 -5.93 -4.84 -19.01
C SER A 64 -5.35 -6.18 -19.45
N PRO A 65 -6.16 -7.25 -19.55
CA PRO A 65 -5.66 -8.57 -19.93
C PRO A 65 -5.04 -8.58 -21.34
N GLU A 66 -5.35 -7.56 -22.15
CA GLU A 66 -4.84 -7.37 -23.51
C GLU A 66 -3.59 -6.47 -23.59
N CYS A 67 -3.28 -5.69 -22.55
CA CYS A 67 -2.17 -4.70 -22.54
C CYS A 67 -1.57 -4.50 -21.13
N PRO A 68 -0.86 -5.49 -20.59
CA PRO A 68 0.15 -5.27 -19.56
C PRO A 68 1.27 -4.34 -20.10
N PRO A 69 1.81 -3.42 -19.29
CA PRO A 69 1.73 -3.37 -17.82
C PRO A 69 0.55 -2.55 -17.26
N SER A 70 0.12 -2.90 -16.04
CA SER A 70 -0.85 -2.15 -15.24
C SER A 70 -0.59 -0.64 -15.27
N HIS A 71 -1.61 0.15 -15.60
CA HIS A 71 -1.54 1.61 -15.56
C HIS A 71 -2.14 2.15 -14.28
N PHE A 72 -1.39 3.05 -13.64
CA PHE A 72 -1.78 3.68 -12.39
C PHE A 72 -2.37 5.04 -12.72
N PHE A 73 -3.48 5.38 -12.06
CA PHE A 73 -4.10 6.69 -12.18
C PHE A 73 -4.23 7.31 -10.79
N SER A 74 -3.91 8.59 -10.68
CA SER A 74 -4.20 9.38 -9.49
C SER A 74 -5.42 10.26 -9.74
N LEU A 75 -6.28 10.30 -8.74
CA LEU A 75 -7.45 11.17 -8.69
C LEU A 75 -7.28 12.09 -7.49
N SER A 76 -7.13 13.39 -7.75
CA SER A 76 -7.10 14.36 -6.67
C SER A 76 -8.50 14.48 -6.07
N PHE A 77 -8.59 14.33 -4.77
CA PHE A 77 -9.80 14.58 -4.02
C PHE A 77 -9.75 16.02 -3.48
N SER A 78 -10.78 16.80 -3.79
CA SER A 78 -10.86 18.22 -3.43
C SER A 78 -11.73 18.45 -2.20
N ASP A 79 -11.54 19.60 -1.55
CA ASP A 79 -12.29 20.00 -0.35
C ASP A 79 -13.82 20.02 -0.53
N ASN A 80 -14.32 20.17 -1.76
CA ASN A 80 -15.75 20.16 -2.06
C ASN A 80 -16.31 18.75 -2.29
N GLU A 81 -15.61 17.70 -1.84
CA GLU A 81 -16.02 16.29 -1.97
C GLU A 81 -16.19 15.87 -3.44
N THR A 82 -15.51 16.59 -4.34
CA THR A 82 -15.48 16.29 -5.76
C THR A 82 -14.17 15.60 -6.11
N ILE A 83 -14.30 14.51 -6.86
CA ILE A 83 -13.16 13.79 -7.42
C ILE A 83 -12.74 14.48 -8.73
N GLY A 84 -11.45 14.79 -8.84
CA GLY A 84 -10.85 15.43 -10.00
C GLY A 84 -10.74 14.54 -11.23
N THR A 85 -9.96 14.98 -12.22
CA THR A 85 -9.67 14.18 -13.43
C THR A 85 -8.63 13.12 -13.12
N ALA A 86 -8.81 11.90 -13.64
CA ALA A 86 -7.82 10.83 -13.55
C ALA A 86 -6.57 11.22 -14.34
N VAL A 87 -5.42 11.23 -13.67
CA VAL A 87 -4.13 11.51 -14.29
C VAL A 87 -3.27 10.25 -14.22
N LYS A 88 -2.75 9.80 -15.37
CA LYS A 88 -1.81 8.69 -15.40
C LYS A 88 -0.61 9.03 -14.50
N THR A 89 -0.27 8.10 -13.63
CA THR A 89 0.81 8.24 -12.64
C THR A 89 1.86 7.19 -12.94
N GLU A 90 3.11 7.60 -12.99
CA GLU A 90 4.23 6.68 -13.15
C GLU A 90 4.50 5.99 -11.81
N GLN A 91 4.74 4.69 -11.86
CA GLN A 91 5.08 3.87 -10.69
C GLN A 91 6.52 3.36 -10.83
N PRO A 92 7.21 3.05 -9.72
CA PRO A 92 8.67 2.83 -9.74
C PRO A 92 9.15 1.43 -10.12
N LEU A 93 8.30 0.40 -10.04
CA LEU A 93 8.66 -0.96 -10.39
C LEU A 93 8.54 -1.16 -11.90
N LYS A 94 9.57 -1.70 -12.54
CA LYS A 94 9.50 -2.04 -13.96
C LYS A 94 9.15 -3.51 -14.07
N CYS A 95 8.04 -3.84 -14.74
CA CYS A 95 7.76 -5.23 -15.09
C CYS A 95 8.84 -5.70 -16.09
N PRO A 96 9.62 -6.74 -15.77
CA PRO A 96 10.64 -7.25 -16.69
C PRO A 96 10.03 -7.87 -17.95
N ASP A 97 8.78 -8.35 -17.85
CA ASP A 97 8.01 -8.92 -18.93
C ASP A 97 6.61 -8.29 -19.04
N GLU A 98 5.96 -8.52 -20.18
CA GLU A 98 4.58 -8.10 -20.47
C GLU A 98 3.55 -8.98 -19.75
N TYR A 99 3.85 -9.66 -18.63
CA TYR A 99 2.85 -10.52 -17.97
C TYR A 99 2.79 -10.32 -16.46
N THR A 100 3.88 -9.83 -15.86
CA THR A 100 3.99 -9.50 -14.44
C THR A 100 3.16 -8.26 -14.12
N ASP A 101 2.26 -8.38 -13.16
CA ASP A 101 1.42 -7.27 -12.71
C ASP A 101 1.90 -6.68 -11.40
N ILE A 102 1.69 -5.37 -11.22
CA ILE A 102 2.07 -4.67 -9.98
C ILE A 102 0.82 -4.42 -9.17
N LEU A 103 0.81 -4.96 -7.96
CA LEU A 103 -0.26 -4.84 -6.99
C LEU A 103 -0.11 -3.58 -6.13
N LEU A 104 -1.27 -3.08 -5.71
CA LEU A 104 -1.45 -1.85 -4.97
C LEU A 104 -2.11 -2.20 -3.65
N ASP A 105 -1.37 -2.02 -2.57
CA ASP A 105 -1.86 -2.39 -1.24
C ASP A 105 -2.14 -1.16 -0.39
N TYR A 106 -2.21 -1.37 0.92
CA TYR A 106 -2.59 -0.37 1.89
C TYR A 106 -1.61 0.81 1.98
N SER A 107 -2.15 2.01 2.25
CA SER A 107 -1.35 3.22 2.45
C SER A 107 -1.26 3.61 3.92
N VAL A 108 -0.05 3.92 4.39
CA VAL A 108 0.19 4.45 5.74
C VAL A 108 1.00 5.73 5.62
N HIS A 109 0.46 6.83 6.18
CA HIS A 109 1.10 8.15 6.15
C HIS A 109 1.52 8.63 4.75
N GLY A 110 0.74 8.27 3.73
CA GLY A 110 1.03 8.62 2.34
C GLY A 110 2.11 7.78 1.65
N LEU A 111 2.67 6.79 2.37
CA LEU A 111 3.48 5.74 1.76
C LEU A 111 2.57 4.60 1.35
N VAL A 112 2.85 4.02 0.19
CA VAL A 112 2.10 2.92 -0.41
C VAL A 112 3.08 1.78 -0.63
N TRP A 113 2.74 0.61 -0.15
CA TRP A 113 3.49 -0.60 -0.50
C TRP A 113 2.99 -1.12 -1.85
N ILE A 114 3.93 -1.48 -2.71
CA ILE A 114 3.68 -2.05 -4.03
C ILE A 114 4.63 -3.21 -4.27
N HIS A 115 4.15 -4.22 -4.97
CA HIS A 115 4.94 -5.39 -5.34
C HIS A 115 4.43 -5.97 -6.65
N ASN A 116 5.24 -6.82 -7.29
CA ASN A 116 4.75 -7.64 -8.38
C ASN A 116 4.06 -8.93 -7.89
N ASP A 117 3.19 -9.48 -8.73
CA ASP A 117 2.43 -10.71 -8.49
C ASP A 117 3.30 -11.93 -8.14
N ASP A 118 4.50 -12.04 -8.72
CA ASP A 118 5.46 -13.10 -8.40
C ASP A 118 6.31 -12.81 -7.14
N GLU A 119 6.09 -11.67 -6.49
CA GLU A 119 6.76 -11.18 -5.28
C GLU A 119 8.28 -11.01 -5.40
N SER A 120 8.83 -10.96 -6.62
CA SER A 120 10.29 -10.81 -6.86
C SER A 120 10.81 -9.39 -6.67
N ASP A 121 9.96 -8.37 -6.86
CA ASP A 121 10.28 -6.96 -6.70
C ASP A 121 9.24 -6.29 -5.79
N MET A 122 9.72 -5.65 -4.72
CA MET A 122 8.89 -4.88 -3.80
C MET A 122 9.44 -3.47 -3.64
N ALA A 123 8.56 -2.50 -3.43
CA ALA A 123 8.97 -1.14 -3.09
C ALA A 123 7.99 -0.46 -2.13
N LEU A 124 8.54 0.45 -1.35
CA LEU A 124 7.76 1.48 -0.68
C LEU A 124 7.75 2.72 -1.57
N TRP A 125 6.57 3.25 -1.87
CA TRP A 125 6.38 4.33 -2.82
C TRP A 125 5.63 5.50 -2.18
N ASN A 126 6.17 6.71 -2.33
CA ASN A 126 5.43 7.94 -2.07
C ASN A 126 4.98 8.57 -3.40
N PRO A 127 3.70 8.43 -3.78
CA PRO A 127 3.16 8.98 -5.03
C PRO A 127 3.11 10.51 -5.03
N SER A 128 3.08 11.16 -3.87
CA SER A 128 2.92 12.62 -3.75
C SER A 128 4.19 13.38 -4.12
N ILE A 129 5.36 12.79 -3.84
CA ILE A 129 6.68 13.36 -4.14
C ILE A 129 7.45 12.55 -5.19
N GLN A 130 6.85 11.48 -5.72
CA GLN A 130 7.43 10.60 -6.75
C GLN A 130 8.80 10.05 -6.32
N LYS A 131 8.87 9.58 -5.08
CA LYS A 131 10.03 8.92 -4.48
C LYS A 131 9.68 7.50 -4.09
N PHE A 132 10.65 6.60 -4.12
CA PHE A 132 10.46 5.22 -3.71
C PHE A 132 11.73 4.62 -3.11
N LYS A 133 11.61 3.46 -2.50
CA LYS A 133 12.73 2.65 -2.02
C LYS A 133 12.41 1.18 -2.29
N LYS A 134 13.27 0.49 -3.03
CA LYS A 134 13.14 -0.95 -3.25
C LYS A 134 13.41 -1.71 -1.95
N ILE A 135 12.65 -2.76 -1.74
CA ILE A 135 12.78 -3.69 -0.63
C ILE A 135 13.19 -5.03 -1.22
N HIS A 136 14.32 -5.57 -0.76
CA HIS A 136 14.76 -6.90 -1.18
C HIS A 136 14.19 -7.95 -0.22
N VAL A 137 13.54 -8.97 -0.76
CA VAL A 137 12.99 -10.08 0.02
C VAL A 137 14.00 -11.21 0.04
N PRO A 138 14.46 -11.67 1.21
CA PRO A 138 15.33 -12.83 1.32
C PRO A 138 14.60 -14.09 0.85
N ASN A 139 15.35 -15.02 0.25
CA ASN A 139 14.92 -16.40 0.15
C ASN A 139 14.98 -17.02 1.54
N PHE A 140 13.86 -17.05 2.26
CA PHE A 140 13.77 -17.73 3.54
C PHE A 140 13.73 -19.25 3.29
N GLU A 141 14.80 -19.95 3.67
CA GLU A 141 14.80 -21.41 3.65
C GLU A 141 13.90 -21.96 4.77
N PRO A 142 13.11 -23.02 4.54
CA PRO A 142 12.39 -23.69 5.62
C PRO A 142 13.38 -24.25 6.64
N ASP A 143 13.15 -24.01 7.93
CA ASP A 143 14.00 -24.55 8.99
C ASP A 143 14.13 -26.08 8.89
N ALA A 144 15.36 -26.57 8.80
CA ALA A 144 15.68 -28.00 8.73
C ALA A 144 15.51 -28.75 10.08
N SER A 145 15.14 -28.05 11.16
CA SER A 145 15.27 -28.54 12.55
C SER A 145 14.10 -29.37 13.07
N SER A 146 13.01 -29.54 12.31
CA SER A 146 11.91 -30.45 12.67
C SER A 146 11.90 -31.72 11.80
N SER A 147 13.06 -32.35 11.64
CA SER A 147 13.24 -33.55 10.82
C SER A 147 13.13 -34.84 11.66
N SER A 148 12.01 -35.54 11.52
CA SER A 148 11.97 -36.99 11.62
C SER A 148 11.24 -37.58 10.41
N GLY A 149 12.03 -37.93 9.39
CA GLY A 149 11.81 -39.02 8.44
C GLY A 149 10.52 -39.07 7.61
N SER A 150 10.61 -38.67 6.35
CA SER A 150 10.40 -39.55 5.18
C SER A 150 10.55 -38.76 3.88
N GLU A 151 11.07 -39.43 2.86
CA GLU A 151 11.27 -38.98 1.48
C GLU A 151 9.98 -38.43 0.85
N MET A 152 9.72 -37.14 1.03
CA MET A 152 8.87 -36.33 0.16
C MET A 152 9.30 -34.87 0.31
N GLU A 153 10.56 -34.59 -0.01
CA GLU A 153 11.14 -33.25 -0.10
C GLU A 153 10.63 -32.52 -1.36
N GLN A 154 9.31 -32.48 -1.55
CA GLN A 154 8.73 -31.36 -2.29
C GLN A 154 9.01 -30.14 -1.42
N ARG A 155 9.91 -29.27 -1.89
CA ARG A 155 10.11 -27.90 -1.38
C ARG A 155 8.75 -27.39 -0.92
N ARG A 156 8.50 -27.32 0.40
CA ARG A 156 7.19 -26.94 0.93
C ARG A 156 6.99 -25.47 0.59
N LYS A 157 6.49 -25.18 -0.61
CA LYS A 157 6.05 -23.84 -0.97
C LYS A 157 4.95 -23.45 0.01
N PRO A 158 4.94 -22.20 0.49
CA PRO A 158 3.81 -21.72 1.27
C PRO A 158 2.54 -21.94 0.44
N ARG A 159 1.47 -22.35 1.13
CA ARG A 159 0.15 -22.46 0.53
C ARG A 159 -0.36 -21.06 0.21
N ASP A 160 -0.26 -20.18 1.20
CA ASP A 160 -0.75 -18.81 1.16
C ASP A 160 0.33 -17.88 1.74
N THR A 161 0.47 -16.69 1.16
CA THR A 161 1.32 -15.61 1.67
C THR A 161 0.44 -14.40 1.95
N CYS A 162 0.60 -13.79 3.11
CA CYS A 162 -0.13 -12.58 3.51
C CYS A 162 0.87 -11.47 3.88
N TYR A 163 0.53 -10.24 3.54
CA TYR A 163 1.35 -9.07 3.79
C TYR A 163 0.60 -7.99 4.54
N GLY A 164 1.36 -7.19 5.28
CA GLY A 164 0.84 -6.03 6.01
C GLY A 164 1.87 -4.94 6.12
N PHE A 165 1.48 -3.71 5.81
CA PHE A 165 2.35 -2.54 5.92
C PHE A 165 1.82 -1.60 7.00
N GLY A 166 2.70 -1.16 7.89
CA GLY A 166 2.31 -0.33 9.03
C GLY A 166 3.44 0.51 9.60
N TYR A 167 3.09 1.31 10.60
CA TYR A 167 4.02 2.19 11.31
C TYR A 167 4.05 1.87 12.80
N ASP A 168 5.26 1.69 13.32
CA ASP A 168 5.56 1.54 14.73
C ASP A 168 5.95 2.91 15.30
N SER A 169 5.02 3.54 16.03
CA SER A 169 5.22 4.86 16.63
C SER A 169 6.17 4.84 17.83
N VAL A 170 6.39 3.68 18.47
CA VAL A 170 7.28 3.54 19.63
C VAL A 170 8.73 3.59 19.17
N HIS A 171 9.04 2.89 18.08
CA HIS A 171 10.39 2.85 17.51
C HIS A 171 10.58 3.80 16.33
N ASP A 172 9.55 4.55 15.95
CA ASP A 172 9.53 5.47 14.82
C ASP A 172 9.99 4.81 13.51
N ASP A 173 9.36 3.68 13.18
CA ASP A 173 9.80 2.84 12.08
C ASP A 173 8.62 2.34 11.24
N TYR A 174 8.81 2.33 9.93
CA TYR A 174 7.86 1.68 9.04
C TYR A 174 8.23 0.20 8.90
N LYS A 175 7.23 -0.66 9.05
CA LYS A 175 7.43 -2.11 9.03
C LYS A 175 6.55 -2.78 7.99
N LEU A 176 7.12 -3.77 7.32
CA LEU A 176 6.40 -4.67 6.41
C LEU A 176 6.42 -6.07 7.03
N VAL A 177 5.25 -6.63 7.24
CA VAL A 177 5.06 -7.98 7.77
C VAL A 177 4.73 -8.91 6.62
N ARG A 178 5.37 -10.09 6.62
CA ARG A 178 5.12 -11.19 5.70
C ARG A 178 4.80 -12.45 6.51
N ILE A 179 3.65 -13.03 6.27
CA ILE A 179 3.20 -14.28 6.87
C ILE A 179 3.16 -15.35 5.78
N LEU A 180 3.92 -16.42 5.97
CA LEU A 180 3.91 -17.60 5.13
C LEU A 180 3.09 -18.68 5.83
N GLU A 181 2.00 -19.15 5.23
CA GLU A 181 1.18 -20.25 5.75
C GLU A 181 1.56 -21.56 5.04
N PHE A 182 1.85 -22.61 5.81
CA PHE A 182 2.18 -23.93 5.28
C PHE A 182 1.05 -24.90 5.56
N ALA A 183 0.60 -25.64 4.54
CA ALA A 183 -0.44 -26.63 4.68
C ALA A 183 -0.04 -28.00 4.12
N ASN A 184 -0.57 -29.06 4.73
CA ASN A 184 -0.48 -30.43 4.24
C ASN A 184 -1.88 -31.04 4.19
N GLU A 185 -2.27 -31.62 3.05
CA GLU A 185 -3.60 -32.21 2.85
C GLU A 185 -4.76 -31.28 3.27
N GLY A 186 -4.63 -29.97 3.00
CA GLY A 186 -5.61 -28.93 3.36
C GLY A 186 -5.57 -28.47 4.82
N LYS A 187 -4.79 -29.12 5.69
CA LYS A 187 -4.59 -28.72 7.09
C LYS A 187 -3.38 -27.83 7.22
N ILE A 188 -3.52 -26.77 7.99
CA ILE A 188 -2.40 -25.87 8.28
C ILE A 188 -1.47 -26.57 9.26
N VAL A 189 -0.18 -26.61 8.91
CA VAL A 189 0.85 -27.29 9.70
C VAL A 189 1.83 -26.31 10.34
N GLY A 190 1.81 -25.04 9.96
CA GLY A 190 2.59 -23.98 10.59
C GLY A 190 2.57 -22.68 9.80
N SER A 191 3.22 -21.66 10.35
CA SER A 191 3.57 -20.43 9.65
C SER A 191 5.02 -20.05 9.86
N GLN A 192 5.48 -19.11 9.03
CA GLN A 192 6.64 -18.30 9.35
C GLN A 192 6.26 -16.83 9.22
N VAL A 193 6.63 -16.02 10.22
CA VAL A 193 6.32 -14.59 10.23
C VAL A 193 7.62 -13.79 10.22
N HIS A 194 7.75 -12.92 9.23
CA HIS A 194 8.91 -12.08 9.02
C HIS A 194 8.51 -10.61 9.04
N ILE A 195 9.34 -9.78 9.66
CA ILE A 195 9.16 -8.33 9.74
C ILE A 195 10.38 -7.65 9.14
N TYR A 196 10.15 -6.82 8.14
CA TYR A 196 11.13 -5.87 7.62
C TYR A 196 11.03 -4.56 8.40
N SER A 197 12.18 -4.01 8.77
CA SER A 197 12.31 -2.65 9.31
C SER A 197 12.90 -1.73 8.25
N LEU A 198 12.24 -0.60 7.97
CA LEU A 198 12.72 0.40 7.03
C LEU A 198 14.02 1.06 7.54
N THR A 199 14.09 1.28 8.85
CA THR A 199 15.23 1.92 9.53
C THR A 199 16.47 1.05 9.51
N SER A 200 16.37 -0.24 9.86
CA SER A 200 17.52 -1.16 9.80
C SER A 200 17.77 -1.71 8.40
N ASN A 201 16.82 -1.51 7.47
CA ASN A 201 16.84 -2.05 6.12
C ASN A 201 17.08 -3.58 6.10
N SER A 202 16.45 -4.29 7.03
CA SER A 202 16.65 -5.73 7.19
C SER A 202 15.37 -6.44 7.62
N TRP A 203 15.31 -7.73 7.28
CA TRP A 203 14.27 -8.63 7.73
C TRP A 203 14.73 -9.37 8.98
N LYS A 204 13.78 -9.64 9.87
CA LYS A 204 13.93 -10.59 10.98
C LYS A 204 12.73 -11.51 11.03
N ARG A 205 12.93 -12.72 11.55
CA ARG A 205 11.85 -13.64 11.89
C ARG A 205 11.38 -13.39 13.32
N ILE A 206 10.08 -13.43 13.53
CA ILE A 206 9.45 -13.36 14.86
C ILE A 206 8.73 -14.67 15.18
N GLN A 207 8.03 -14.71 16.31
CA GLN A 207 7.23 -15.86 16.69
C GLN A 207 6.20 -16.20 15.60
N ASP A 208 6.05 -17.48 15.31
CA ASP A 208 5.04 -17.95 14.36
C ASP A 208 3.61 -17.70 14.91
N MET A 209 2.62 -17.74 14.03
CA MET A 209 1.23 -17.43 14.40
C MET A 209 0.70 -18.40 15.45
N PRO A 210 -0.12 -17.93 16.42
CA PRO A 210 -0.75 -18.80 17.41
C PRO A 210 -1.90 -19.60 16.78
N TRP A 211 -1.58 -20.74 16.15
CA TRP A 211 -2.54 -21.59 15.46
C TRP A 211 -3.50 -22.31 16.43
N ASN A 212 -4.77 -21.89 16.42
CA ASN A 212 -5.87 -22.58 17.11
C ASN A 212 -6.89 -23.16 16.12
N SER A 213 -6.44 -23.74 14.99
CA SER A 213 -7.29 -24.19 13.86
C SER A 213 -7.84 -23.10 12.94
N PHE A 214 -7.46 -21.85 13.19
CA PHE A 214 -7.85 -20.70 12.38
C PHE A 214 -6.86 -20.50 11.25
N GLY A 215 -7.33 -20.22 10.02
CA GLY A 215 -6.51 -19.84 8.86
C GLY A 215 -6.76 -18.42 8.39
N ILE A 216 -5.76 -17.82 7.75
CA ILE A 216 -5.96 -16.55 7.02
C ILE A 216 -6.68 -16.91 5.73
N HIS A 217 -7.73 -16.16 5.38
CA HIS A 217 -8.46 -16.34 4.13
C HIS A 217 -8.23 -15.13 3.24
N HIS A 218 -7.29 -15.21 2.31
CA HIS A 218 -7.05 -14.27 1.19
C HIS A 218 -7.11 -12.74 1.50
N ASP A 219 -7.00 -12.35 2.77
CA ASP A 219 -7.12 -10.96 3.21
C ASP A 219 -5.73 -10.36 3.43
N TYR A 220 -5.62 -9.06 3.16
CA TYR A 220 -4.49 -8.23 3.55
C TYR A 220 -4.55 -7.90 5.04
N LEU A 221 -3.40 -7.67 5.67
CA LEU A 221 -3.34 -7.19 7.05
C LEU A 221 -3.58 -5.67 7.09
N MET A 222 -4.63 -5.25 7.79
CA MET A 222 -5.02 -3.86 7.94
C MET A 222 -4.28 -3.17 9.08
N PHE A 223 -3.63 -2.05 8.80
CA PHE A 223 -2.94 -1.25 9.80
C PHE A 223 -3.88 -0.28 10.51
N CYS A 224 -4.03 -0.44 11.82
CA CYS A 224 -4.77 0.50 12.66
C CYS A 224 -4.08 0.60 14.03
N ASP A 225 -3.89 1.82 14.52
CA ASP A 225 -3.37 2.13 15.85
C ASP A 225 -2.10 1.36 16.27
N GLY A 226 -1.11 1.28 15.37
CA GLY A 226 0.19 0.64 15.68
C GLY A 226 0.20 -0.89 15.55
N ALA A 227 -0.89 -1.49 15.10
CA ALA A 227 -1.01 -2.94 14.92
C ALA A 227 -1.60 -3.31 13.56
N LEU A 228 -1.28 -4.52 13.11
CA LEU A 228 -1.80 -5.13 11.89
C LEU A 228 -2.88 -6.13 12.24
N SER A 229 -4.04 -6.05 11.60
CA SER A 229 -5.23 -6.84 11.92
C SER A 229 -5.71 -7.62 10.70
N CYS A 230 -6.14 -8.87 10.87
CA CYS A 230 -6.81 -9.64 9.83
C CYS A 230 -7.94 -10.49 10.39
N LEU A 231 -8.84 -10.92 9.50
CA LEU A 231 -9.84 -11.94 9.82
C LEU A 231 -9.19 -13.32 9.71
N VAL A 232 -9.43 -14.15 10.72
CA VAL A 232 -9.02 -15.55 10.69
C VAL A 232 -10.23 -16.45 10.93
N TYR A 233 -10.31 -17.52 10.16
CA TYR A 233 -11.48 -18.37 10.04
C TYR A 233 -11.21 -19.75 10.61
N ASN A 234 -12.07 -20.24 11.50
CA ASN A 234 -11.93 -21.58 12.06
C ASN A 234 -12.20 -22.63 10.97
N ARG A 235 -11.22 -23.48 10.66
CA ARG A 235 -11.37 -24.52 9.62
C ARG A 235 -12.17 -25.74 10.05
N PHE A 236 -12.43 -25.93 11.34
CA PHE A 236 -13.26 -27.03 11.86
C PHE A 236 -14.68 -26.59 12.23
N CYS A 237 -14.89 -25.29 12.46
CA CYS A 237 -16.19 -24.70 12.77
C CYS A 237 -16.48 -23.58 11.77
N THR A 238 -17.27 -23.87 10.74
CA THR A 238 -17.55 -22.98 9.60
C THR A 238 -18.27 -21.68 9.94
N ASN A 239 -18.52 -21.37 11.21
CA ASN A 239 -19.25 -20.19 11.68
C ASN A 239 -18.45 -19.34 12.67
N GLU A 240 -17.18 -19.67 12.93
CA GLU A 240 -16.35 -18.94 13.88
C GLU A 240 -15.27 -18.14 13.15
N VAL A 241 -15.34 -16.82 13.32
CA VAL A 241 -14.37 -15.84 12.79
C VAL A 241 -13.95 -14.94 13.92
N ILE A 242 -12.65 -14.69 14.02
CA ILE A 242 -12.09 -13.75 14.99
C ILE A 242 -11.18 -12.78 14.26
N ILE A 243 -10.88 -11.65 14.91
CA ILE A 243 -9.83 -10.75 14.45
C ILE A 243 -8.56 -11.11 15.19
N LEU A 244 -7.50 -11.36 14.43
CA LEU A 244 -6.16 -11.54 14.94
C LEU A 244 -5.36 -10.27 14.65
N THR A 245 -4.65 -9.79 15.67
CA THR A 245 -3.83 -8.58 15.58
C THR A 245 -2.40 -8.87 15.98
N LEU A 246 -1.45 -8.22 15.29
CA LEU A 246 -0.03 -8.22 15.61
C LEU A 246 0.41 -6.78 15.91
N SER A 247 0.87 -6.54 17.14
CA SER A 247 1.47 -5.24 17.49
C SER A 247 2.81 -5.08 16.79
N LEU A 248 3.00 -3.95 16.09
CA LEU A 248 4.28 -3.68 15.44
C LEU A 248 5.36 -3.30 16.44
N ALA A 249 4.99 -2.75 17.60
CA ALA A 249 5.92 -2.32 18.63
C ALA A 249 6.40 -3.47 19.53
N SER A 250 5.48 -4.26 20.07
CA SER A 250 5.82 -5.38 20.96
C SER A 250 6.06 -6.70 20.22
N GLU A 251 5.62 -6.81 18.96
CA GLU A 251 5.68 -8.04 18.16
C GLU A 251 4.87 -9.19 18.79
N GLU A 252 3.85 -8.82 19.57
CA GLU A 252 2.95 -9.74 20.24
C GLU A 252 1.59 -9.82 19.53
N TYR A 253 1.00 -11.01 19.59
CA TYR A 253 -0.32 -11.29 19.05
C TYR A 253 -1.42 -11.00 20.08
N SER A 254 -2.57 -10.57 19.60
CA SER A 254 -3.80 -10.45 20.37
C SER A 254 -4.98 -10.85 19.51
N GLN A 255 -6.09 -11.24 20.13
CA GLN A 255 -7.29 -11.68 19.43
C GLN A 255 -8.54 -11.11 20.09
N PHE A 256 -9.54 -10.78 19.30
CA PHE A 256 -10.83 -10.36 19.81
C PHE A 256 -11.96 -10.79 18.87
N PRO A 257 -13.18 -10.96 19.40
CA PRO A 257 -14.33 -11.35 18.60
C PRO A 257 -14.76 -10.22 17.65
N ILE A 258 -15.41 -10.61 16.57
CA ILE A 258 -16.15 -9.69 15.70
C ILE A 258 -17.50 -9.30 16.34
N PRO A 259 -18.09 -8.14 15.99
CA PRO A 259 -19.34 -7.66 16.56
C PRO A 259 -20.60 -8.40 16.10
N VAL A 260 -20.48 -9.38 15.20
CA VAL A 260 -21.62 -10.10 14.62
C VAL A 260 -21.75 -11.48 15.24
N HIS A 261 -22.92 -11.75 15.82
CA HIS A 261 -23.27 -13.05 16.34
C HIS A 261 -24.02 -13.88 15.29
N HIS A 262 -23.84 -15.21 15.29
CA HIS A 262 -24.56 -16.16 14.42
C HIS A 262 -24.33 -15.97 12.91
N LEU A 263 -23.06 -15.91 12.49
CA LEU A 263 -22.70 -15.85 11.08
C LEU A 263 -22.86 -17.20 10.38
N ASN A 264 -23.45 -17.18 9.19
CA ASN A 264 -23.34 -18.26 8.22
C ASN A 264 -22.32 -17.86 7.17
N ILE A 265 -21.08 -18.32 7.31
CA ILE A 265 -19.95 -17.90 6.44
C ILE A 265 -20.18 -18.29 4.98
N ASN A 266 -20.95 -19.36 4.72
CA ASN A 266 -21.27 -19.77 3.34
C ASN A 266 -22.18 -18.77 2.61
N GLU A 267 -22.88 -17.91 3.35
CA GLU A 267 -23.87 -16.95 2.83
C GLU A 267 -23.47 -15.50 3.16
N SER A 268 -22.29 -15.30 3.74
CA SER A 268 -21.82 -14.01 4.24
C SER A 268 -20.46 -13.66 3.65
N ARG A 269 -20.25 -12.40 3.30
CA ARG A 269 -18.92 -11.86 3.00
C ARG A 269 -18.51 -10.88 4.10
N LEU A 270 -17.27 -11.01 4.55
CA LEU A 270 -16.68 -10.15 5.56
C LEU A 270 -15.40 -9.56 4.97
N SER A 271 -15.17 -8.28 5.19
CA SER A 271 -13.85 -7.66 4.97
C SER A 271 -13.50 -6.76 6.14
N LEU A 272 -12.20 -6.65 6.40
CA LEU A 272 -11.65 -5.75 7.39
C LEU A 272 -11.05 -4.55 6.66
N GLU A 273 -11.39 -3.35 7.10
CA GLU A 273 -10.99 -2.09 6.47
C GLU A 273 -10.57 -1.08 7.54
N VAL A 274 -10.14 0.10 7.12
CA VAL A 274 -9.91 1.24 8.02
C VAL A 274 -10.58 2.48 7.45
N LEU A 275 -11.49 3.06 8.23
CA LEU A 275 -12.26 4.24 7.83
C LEU A 275 -12.12 5.32 8.89
N GLY A 276 -11.64 6.50 8.49
CA GLY A 276 -11.50 7.64 9.39
C GLY A 276 -10.58 7.38 10.59
N GLY A 277 -9.60 6.48 10.44
CA GLY A 277 -8.68 6.07 11.50
C GLY A 277 -9.20 4.96 12.42
N PHE A 278 -10.42 4.46 12.21
CA PHE A 278 -10.99 3.35 12.97
C PHE A 278 -10.90 2.04 12.20
N LEU A 279 -10.61 0.94 12.90
CA LEU A 279 -10.76 -0.40 12.33
C LEU A 279 -12.23 -0.67 12.04
N CYS A 280 -12.52 -1.16 10.84
CA CYS A 280 -13.87 -1.37 10.33
C CYS A 280 -14.08 -2.81 9.95
N LEU A 281 -15.23 -3.37 10.32
CA LEU A 281 -15.72 -4.63 9.78
C LEU A 281 -16.87 -4.32 8.81
N VAL A 282 -16.69 -4.68 7.55
CA VAL A 282 -17.72 -4.64 6.53
C VAL A 282 -18.35 -6.02 6.45
N THR A 283 -19.67 -6.10 6.56
CA THR A 283 -20.40 -7.36 6.46
C THR A 283 -21.49 -7.26 5.42
N PHE A 284 -21.49 -8.20 4.48
CA PHE A 284 -22.57 -8.40 3.54
C PHE A 284 -23.29 -9.71 3.90
N LEU A 285 -24.47 -9.58 4.51
CA LEU A 285 -25.28 -10.68 5.02
C LEU A 285 -26.58 -10.72 4.23
N GLU A 286 -26.77 -11.74 3.39
CA GLU A 286 -27.91 -11.89 2.48
C GLU A 286 -28.09 -10.68 1.55
N THR A 287 -28.84 -9.67 2.00
CA THR A 287 -29.09 -8.42 1.27
C THR A 287 -28.67 -7.18 2.06
N ARG A 288 -28.12 -7.33 3.27
CA ARG A 288 -27.78 -6.23 4.16
C ARG A 288 -26.28 -5.98 4.17
N HIS A 289 -25.90 -4.73 3.96
CA HIS A 289 -24.53 -4.27 4.01
C HIS A 289 -24.32 -3.40 5.26
N ASP A 290 -23.69 -3.96 6.28
CA ASP A 290 -23.37 -3.27 7.52
C ASP A 290 -21.90 -2.89 7.57
N VAL A 291 -21.62 -1.70 8.09
CA VAL A 291 -20.27 -1.28 8.43
C VAL A 291 -20.20 -0.97 9.92
N TRP A 292 -19.39 -1.74 10.61
CA TRP A 292 -19.09 -1.58 12.03
C TRP A 292 -17.74 -0.90 12.19
N ILE A 293 -17.60 -0.02 13.18
CA ILE A 293 -16.34 0.62 13.53
C ILE A 293 -15.99 0.37 14.99
N MET A 294 -14.73 0.07 15.25
CA MET A 294 -14.19 -0.09 16.59
C MET A 294 -13.74 1.28 17.11
N LYS A 295 -14.52 1.88 18.02
CA LYS A 295 -14.26 3.24 18.52
C LYS A 295 -12.98 3.35 19.34
N GLN A 296 -12.62 2.29 20.03
CA GLN A 296 -11.39 2.18 20.79
C GLN A 296 -10.67 0.92 20.33
N TYR A 297 -9.55 1.10 19.64
CA TYR A 297 -8.80 -0.02 19.09
C TYR A 297 -8.41 -1.03 20.18
N GLY A 298 -8.57 -2.32 19.88
CA GLY A 298 -8.32 -3.43 20.80
C GLY A 298 -9.42 -3.67 21.85
N ASP A 299 -10.45 -2.83 21.92
CA ASP A 299 -11.60 -3.03 22.81
C ASP A 299 -12.82 -3.56 22.02
N ALA A 300 -13.13 -4.85 22.21
CA ALA A 300 -14.25 -5.52 21.57
C ALA A 300 -15.62 -4.95 21.99
N GLU A 301 -15.74 -4.31 23.15
CA GLU A 301 -17.00 -3.70 23.58
C GLU A 301 -17.25 -2.34 22.89
N SER A 302 -16.23 -1.78 22.23
CA SER A 302 -16.28 -0.48 21.57
C SER A 302 -16.82 -0.52 20.13
N TRP A 303 -17.18 -1.72 19.63
CA TRP A 303 -17.79 -1.86 18.31
C TRP A 303 -19.13 -1.14 18.25
N THR A 304 -19.29 -0.31 17.21
CA THR A 304 -20.52 0.42 16.94
C THR A 304 -20.89 0.28 15.48
N LEU A 305 -22.16 0.05 15.18
CA LEU A 305 -22.67 0.08 13.82
C LEU A 305 -22.64 1.54 13.33
N LEU A 306 -21.85 1.81 12.28
CA LEU A 306 -21.78 3.14 11.68
C LEU A 306 -22.96 3.39 10.75
N TYR A 307 -23.23 2.44 9.85
CA TYR A 307 -24.40 2.46 8.98
C TYR A 307 -24.76 1.05 8.50
N SER A 308 -25.98 0.93 8.00
CA SER A 308 -26.53 -0.27 7.37
C SER A 308 -27.29 0.13 6.12
N ILE A 309 -27.03 -0.57 5.01
CA ILE A 309 -27.70 -0.37 3.72
C ILE A 309 -28.45 -1.67 3.39
N GLU A 310 -29.73 -1.57 3.09
CA GLU A 310 -30.53 -2.72 2.67
C GLU A 310 -30.45 -2.86 1.14
N GLY A 311 -30.38 -4.08 0.62
CA GLY A 311 -30.27 -4.35 -0.82
C GLY A 311 -31.48 -3.84 -1.61
N GLY A 312 -32.63 -3.67 -0.95
CA GLY A 312 -33.80 -3.02 -1.52
C GLY A 312 -33.63 -1.52 -1.77
N ASP A 313 -32.72 -0.84 -1.06
CA ASP A 313 -32.45 0.58 -1.22
C ASP A 313 -31.76 0.88 -2.56
N LEU A 314 -31.09 -0.12 -3.14
CA LEU A 314 -30.31 0.00 -4.36
C LEU A 314 -30.45 -1.25 -5.25
N PRO A 315 -31.19 -1.18 -6.37
CA PRO A 315 -31.38 -2.31 -7.30
C PRO A 315 -30.08 -2.88 -7.90
N TRP A 316 -28.97 -2.14 -7.84
CA TRP A 316 -27.64 -2.57 -8.31
C TRP A 316 -26.76 -3.19 -7.22
N LEU A 317 -27.15 -3.11 -5.95
CA LEU A 317 -26.38 -3.64 -4.81
C LEU A 317 -26.58 -5.15 -4.59
N ILE A 318 -27.44 -5.79 -5.39
CA ILE A 318 -28.00 -7.12 -5.11
C ILE A 318 -26.95 -8.24 -5.03
N ASP A 319 -25.71 -8.03 -5.51
CA ASP A 319 -24.65 -9.05 -5.50
C ASP A 319 -23.26 -8.55 -5.03
N PHE A 320 -23.13 -7.31 -4.55
CA PHE A 320 -21.81 -6.67 -4.40
C PHE A 320 -21.61 -5.95 -3.05
N MET A 321 -20.42 -6.16 -2.47
CA MET A 321 -19.94 -5.48 -1.27
C MET A 321 -19.41 -4.09 -1.65
N CYS A 322 -19.80 -3.05 -0.91
CA CYS A 322 -19.33 -1.70 -1.15
C CYS A 322 -18.22 -1.35 -0.17
N GLU A 323 -16.99 -1.21 -0.67
CA GLU A 323 -15.84 -0.87 0.17
C GLU A 323 -15.91 0.61 0.61
N PRO A 324 -15.88 0.88 1.93
CA PRO A 324 -15.78 2.24 2.44
C PRO A 324 -14.34 2.76 2.30
N LEU A 325 -14.15 3.81 1.52
CA LEU A 325 -12.82 4.33 1.20
C LEU A 325 -12.38 5.48 2.11
N VAL A 326 -13.26 6.47 2.33
CA VAL A 326 -12.91 7.67 3.10
C VAL A 326 -14.16 8.37 3.63
N CYS A 327 -14.05 9.00 4.80
CA CYS A 327 -15.08 9.92 5.30
C CYS A 327 -14.92 11.31 4.66
N SER A 328 -16.05 12.01 4.47
CA SER A 328 -16.02 13.43 4.19
C SER A 328 -15.36 14.20 5.33
N ARG A 329 -14.93 15.43 5.07
CA ARG A 329 -14.20 16.25 6.05
C ARG A 329 -15.03 16.60 7.29
N ASN A 330 -16.35 16.77 7.11
CA ASN A 330 -17.31 16.97 8.21
C ASN A 330 -17.74 15.66 8.89
N GLY A 331 -17.34 14.49 8.36
CA GLY A 331 -17.71 13.18 8.87
C GLY A 331 -19.16 12.78 8.63
N GLU A 332 -19.92 13.55 7.83
CA GLU A 332 -21.35 13.30 7.59
C GLU A 332 -21.60 12.32 6.43
N MET A 333 -20.59 12.10 5.58
CA MET A 333 -20.70 11.21 4.42
C MET A 333 -19.53 10.23 4.33
N VAL A 334 -19.76 9.11 3.66
CA VAL A 334 -18.74 8.08 3.37
C VAL A 334 -18.66 7.86 1.87
N LEU A 335 -17.46 7.89 1.33
CA LEU A 335 -17.20 7.53 -0.05
C LEU A 335 -17.12 6.02 -0.16
N LEU A 336 -17.98 5.45 -0.99
CA LEU A 336 -18.05 4.02 -1.25
C LEU A 336 -17.56 3.71 -2.66
N SER A 337 -16.91 2.57 -2.82
CA SER A 337 -16.58 1.97 -4.11
C SER A 337 -17.50 0.78 -4.39
N ASP A 338 -18.08 0.73 -5.57
CA ASP A 338 -18.80 -0.43 -6.08
C ASP A 338 -17.89 -1.24 -7.01
N ASN A 339 -17.30 -2.31 -6.48
CA ASN A 339 -16.46 -3.30 -7.16
C ASN A 339 -15.49 -2.67 -8.17
N ASN A 340 -14.83 -1.58 -7.75
CA ASN A 340 -13.84 -0.86 -8.54
C ASN A 340 -14.34 -0.37 -9.91
N THR A 341 -15.64 -0.07 -9.99
CA THR A 341 -16.21 0.61 -11.15
C THR A 341 -16.55 2.04 -10.79
N THR A 342 -17.38 2.28 -9.77
CA THR A 342 -18.05 3.57 -9.56
C THR A 342 -17.96 4.01 -8.11
N PHE A 343 -17.80 5.32 -7.89
CA PHE A 343 -17.79 5.91 -6.57
C PHE A 343 -19.14 6.57 -6.23
N PHE A 344 -19.54 6.46 -4.97
CA PHE A 344 -20.76 7.07 -4.45
C PHE A 344 -20.50 7.69 -3.07
N TRP A 345 -21.02 8.89 -2.86
CA TRP A 345 -21.18 9.41 -1.51
C TRP A 345 -22.44 8.82 -0.89
N TYR A 346 -22.31 8.26 0.29
CA TYR A 346 -23.42 7.88 1.15
C TYR A 346 -23.54 8.87 2.29
N ASP A 347 -24.69 9.56 2.37
CA ASP A 347 -25.01 10.47 3.46
C ASP A 347 -25.49 9.66 4.67
N LEU A 348 -24.75 9.73 5.78
CA LEU A 348 -25.03 8.94 6.98
C LEU A 348 -26.34 9.35 7.67
N LYS A 349 -26.78 10.60 7.48
CA LYS A 349 -27.96 11.16 8.13
C LYS A 349 -29.21 10.96 7.27
N GLU A 350 -29.12 11.34 6.00
CA GLU A 350 -30.23 11.26 5.05
C GLU A 350 -30.37 9.86 4.44
N LYS A 351 -29.39 8.97 4.65
CA LYS A 351 -29.33 7.60 4.10
C LYS A 351 -29.52 7.60 2.59
N SER A 352 -28.83 8.50 1.91
CA SER A 352 -29.00 8.73 0.48
C SER A 352 -27.68 8.62 -0.28
N PHE A 353 -27.76 8.28 -1.56
CA PHE A 353 -26.60 8.09 -2.41
C PHE A 353 -26.47 9.21 -3.43
N LYS A 354 -25.24 9.71 -3.58
CA LYS A 354 -24.86 10.65 -4.62
C LYS A 354 -23.71 10.08 -5.43
N ARG A 355 -23.99 9.68 -6.67
CA ARG A 355 -22.97 9.18 -7.61
C ARG A 355 -21.90 10.24 -7.85
N VAL A 356 -20.64 9.86 -7.73
CA VAL A 356 -19.51 10.72 -8.04
C VAL A 356 -19.08 10.50 -9.49
N LYS A 357 -19.00 11.59 -10.25
CA LYS A 357 -18.50 11.57 -11.62
C LYS A 357 -17.07 12.10 -11.63
N PHE A 358 -16.19 11.40 -12.33
CA PHE A 358 -14.83 11.86 -12.60
C PHE A 358 -14.49 11.67 -14.09
N HIS A 359 -13.53 12.45 -14.57
CA HIS A 359 -13.17 12.49 -15.99
C HIS A 359 -11.89 11.69 -16.24
N GLY A 360 -11.69 11.18 -17.47
CA GLY A 360 -10.51 10.36 -17.81
C GLY A 360 -10.57 8.92 -17.29
N ARG A 361 -11.78 8.41 -17.01
CA ARG A 361 -12.02 7.11 -16.38
C ARG A 361 -11.42 5.95 -17.19
N PRO A 362 -10.55 5.11 -16.61
CA PRO A 362 -10.26 3.80 -17.18
C PRO A 362 -11.52 2.93 -17.09
N TYR A 363 -11.83 2.18 -18.15
CA TYR A 363 -13.10 1.44 -18.28
C TYR A 363 -13.36 0.43 -17.14
N LEU A 364 -12.31 -0.18 -16.58
CA LEU A 364 -12.32 -1.08 -15.42
C LEU A 364 -11.03 -0.84 -14.61
N TYR A 365 -11.13 -0.71 -13.29
CA TYR A 365 -9.98 -0.79 -12.38
C TYR A 365 -10.24 -1.94 -11.39
N GLU A 366 -9.19 -2.49 -10.79
CA GLU A 366 -9.30 -3.67 -9.90
C GLU A 366 -9.00 -3.35 -8.45
N MET A 367 -8.24 -2.29 -8.19
CA MET A 367 -7.83 -1.90 -6.85
C MET A 367 -7.86 -0.39 -6.70
N THR A 368 -8.28 0.02 -5.51
CA THR A 368 -8.39 1.41 -5.09
C THR A 368 -7.64 1.60 -3.79
N VAL A 369 -6.67 2.52 -3.77
CA VAL A 369 -5.93 2.87 -2.56
C VAL A 369 -6.07 4.35 -2.29
N VAL A 370 -6.47 4.70 -1.08
CA VAL A 370 -6.56 6.08 -0.64
C VAL A 370 -5.24 6.48 0.01
N CYS A 371 -4.55 7.46 -0.58
CA CYS A 371 -3.24 7.91 -0.14
C CYS A 371 -3.29 9.39 0.26
N TRP A 372 -2.72 9.68 1.42
CA TRP A 372 -2.58 11.06 1.91
C TRP A 372 -1.32 11.70 1.34
N GLY A 373 -1.35 13.00 1.11
CA GLY A 373 -0.15 13.75 0.75
C GLY A 373 0.83 13.83 1.90
N SER A 374 2.04 13.29 1.75
CA SER A 374 3.11 13.42 2.75
C SER A 374 4.49 13.66 2.13
N LEU A 375 5.45 14.07 2.97
CA LEU A 375 6.87 14.17 2.66
C LEU A 375 7.69 12.94 3.07
N CYS A 376 7.04 11.86 3.51
CA CYS A 376 7.72 10.64 3.93
C CYS A 376 8.57 10.08 2.78
N LEU A 377 9.74 9.49 3.08
CA LEU A 377 10.65 8.91 2.08
C LEU A 377 11.26 9.95 1.10
N LEU A 378 11.46 11.19 1.56
CA LEU A 378 12.04 12.25 0.72
C LEU A 378 13.47 11.94 0.22
N ASP A 379 14.20 11.15 1.00
CA ASP A 379 15.52 10.62 0.72
C ASP A 379 15.52 9.40 -0.23
N GLY A 380 14.34 8.93 -0.66
CA GLY A 380 14.20 7.83 -1.60
C GLY A 380 14.68 8.15 -3.02
N ASP A 381 14.74 7.10 -3.83
CA ASP A 381 15.08 7.15 -5.24
C ASP A 381 13.96 7.83 -6.05
N PRO A 382 14.28 8.62 -7.08
CA PRO A 382 13.27 9.24 -7.93
C PRO A 382 12.61 8.21 -8.85
N VAL A 383 11.27 8.21 -8.92
CA VAL A 383 10.49 7.33 -9.81
C VAL A 383 10.87 7.57 -11.29
N ILE A 384 11.02 8.84 -11.66
CA ILE A 384 11.43 9.26 -13.00
C ILE A 384 12.90 9.65 -12.90
N ALA A 385 13.78 8.89 -13.55
CA ALA A 385 15.18 9.25 -13.67
C ALA A 385 15.31 10.54 -14.50
N GLU A 386 16.10 11.50 -14.04
CA GLU A 386 16.57 12.57 -14.92
C GLU A 386 17.40 11.95 -16.05
N PRO A 387 17.24 12.37 -17.32
CA PRO A 387 18.07 11.86 -18.40
C PRO A 387 19.53 12.12 -18.03
N GLU A 388 20.32 11.05 -17.96
CA GLU A 388 21.76 11.14 -17.69
C GLU A 388 22.37 12.15 -18.66
N THR A 389 22.66 13.36 -18.18
CA THR A 389 23.51 14.26 -18.93
C THR A 389 24.87 13.62 -18.89
N GLU A 390 25.32 13.11 -20.04
CA GLU A 390 26.60 12.44 -20.25
C GLU A 390 27.68 13.05 -19.37
N ARG A 391 27.93 12.43 -18.20
CA ARG A 391 29.13 12.70 -17.44
C ARG A 391 30.25 12.09 -18.26
N GLN A 392 30.85 12.93 -19.11
CA GLN A 392 32.03 12.64 -19.90
C GLN A 392 32.96 11.69 -19.14
N GLN A 393 33.01 10.44 -19.59
CA GLN A 393 34.10 9.55 -19.24
C GLN A 393 35.37 10.24 -19.75
N LYS A 394 36.13 10.82 -18.83
CA LYS A 394 37.54 11.13 -19.08
C LYS A 394 38.25 9.79 -19.27
N VAL A 395 38.30 9.33 -20.52
CA VAL A 395 39.24 8.29 -20.94
C VAL A 395 40.66 8.81 -20.65
N PRO A 396 41.50 8.08 -19.89
CA PRO A 396 42.88 8.47 -19.72
C PRO A 396 43.62 8.24 -21.05
N THR A 397 44.05 9.32 -21.70
CA THR A 397 44.94 9.25 -22.87
C THR A 397 46.28 8.66 -22.47
N THR A 398 46.48 7.36 -22.70
CA THR A 398 47.82 6.76 -22.75
C THR A 398 48.44 7.04 -24.12
N SER A 399 49.35 8.00 -24.15
CA SER A 399 50.24 8.26 -25.27
C SER A 399 51.18 7.07 -25.49
N THR A 400 51.07 6.39 -26.64
CA THR A 400 52.12 5.47 -27.09
C THR A 400 52.54 5.85 -28.51
N LYS A 401 53.73 6.46 -28.62
CA LYS A 401 54.45 6.68 -29.88
C LYS A 401 54.97 5.34 -30.42
N ARG A 402 54.70 5.03 -31.70
CA ARG A 402 55.53 4.19 -32.60
C ARG A 402 55.10 4.50 -34.05
N LYS A 403 55.84 5.37 -34.74
CA LYS A 403 56.85 5.09 -35.80
C LYS A 403 56.34 4.24 -36.98
N SER A 404 56.04 4.97 -38.05
CA SER A 404 56.17 4.69 -39.50
C SER A 404 56.72 3.35 -39.98
N SER A 405 56.02 2.74 -40.94
CA SER A 405 56.61 2.22 -42.19
C SER A 405 55.57 2.21 -43.31
N SER A 406 55.97 2.77 -44.44
CA SER A 406 55.30 2.81 -45.74
C SER A 406 55.33 1.46 -46.46
N SER A 407 54.27 1.14 -47.20
CA SER A 407 54.37 0.61 -48.57
C SER A 407 52.98 0.63 -49.21
N GLU A 408 52.97 1.15 -50.44
CA GLU A 408 51.91 1.07 -51.44
C GLU A 408 51.54 -0.40 -51.72
N ASP A 409 50.28 -0.66 -52.08
CA ASP A 409 49.98 -1.34 -53.35
C ASP A 409 48.46 -1.36 -53.62
N GLU A 410 48.20 -1.29 -54.91
CA GLU A 410 46.97 -1.08 -55.64
C GLU A 410 46.11 -2.35 -55.80
N GLU A 411 44.89 -2.09 -56.26
CA GLU A 411 44.09 -2.93 -57.18
C GLU A 411 43.13 -4.04 -56.67
N THR A 412 41.85 -3.74 -56.95
CA THR A 412 40.84 -4.53 -57.69
C THR A 412 39.95 -5.59 -57.01
N TYR A 413 38.64 -5.31 -57.21
CA TYR A 413 37.56 -6.14 -57.75
C TYR A 413 36.74 -7.09 -56.85
N ASP A 414 35.42 -6.85 -57.00
CA ASP A 414 34.26 -7.74 -57.07
C ASP A 414 33.55 -8.34 -55.84
N ASP A 415 32.28 -7.92 -55.79
CA ASP A 415 31.04 -8.72 -55.77
C ASP A 415 30.45 -9.26 -54.46
N TRP A 416 29.28 -8.67 -54.16
CA TRP A 416 27.98 -9.27 -53.81
C TRP A 416 27.97 -10.63 -53.08
N TYR A 417 27.48 -10.63 -51.84
CA TYR A 417 26.14 -11.13 -51.47
C TYR A 417 25.68 -10.53 -50.14
#